data_AF-A0AAD5FQ96-F1
#
_entry.id   AF-A0AAD5FQ96-F1
#
_cell.length_a   1.000
_cell.length_b   1.000
_cell.length_c   1.000
_cell.angle_alpha   90.00
_cell.angle_beta   90.00
_cell.angle_gamma   90.00
#
_symmetry.space_group_name_H-M   'P 1'
#
loop_
_entity.id
_entity.type
_entity.pdbx_description
1 polymer ?
#
loop_
_entity_poly.entity_id
_entity_poly.type
_entity_poly.pdbx_seq_one_letter_code
_entity_poly.pdbx_strand_id
1 'polypeptide(L)'
;MELNDDRRFHNLTQEQVETLDQVLTEVIPIHGRGNFPTLKIKPKDIIHVVRDRLVSKNIKVRDVRLNGSTASHVLVKENGTSYKDLDIIFGVELPKQEDFQIIKEVVLGCLLDFLPQGVNKDKITALTMKEAYVQKMVKVFTEYDRWSLISLSNNSGKNVELKFVSSLRRQFEFSVDSFQIILDTMLESYLEAERREAAQLKMKEQEASMIHSTDSQSETGDIEPYIQLKLVAPVETSENSTLPELTATTSPLPFSREIPSVTVVAESMYGDFEQAMDHLRYRLIATRNPEEIRGGGLLKYSNLLVRDFKPASETEIKTLERYMCSRFFIDFPDVNEQQRKIESYLRNHFIGEEKSKYDYLMTLRRVVNESTVCLMGHERRQTLNMITILALKVLGEQNIIPNTNNVTCYYQPAPYMADHNFSNYYISNGQSPIIYHPYPLHIHMQTGLV
;
A
#
# COMPACT_ATOMS: atom_id res chain seq x y z
N MET A 1 -17.57 11.87 40.33
CA MET A 1 -18.16 10.96 39.35
C MET A 1 -17.87 11.59 38.01
N GLU A 2 -16.68 11.29 37.47
CA GLU A 2 -16.20 11.95 36.25
C GLU A 2 -16.91 11.35 35.05
N LEU A 3 -17.69 12.19 34.36
CA LEU A 3 -18.13 11.92 33.01
C LEU A 3 -16.89 12.00 32.12
N ASN A 4 -16.19 10.87 32.03
CA ASN A 4 -15.09 10.70 31.10
C ASN A 4 -15.71 10.55 29.70
N ASP A 5 -16.15 11.69 29.15
CA ASP A 5 -16.48 11.85 27.75
C ASP A 5 -15.23 11.41 26.97
N ASP A 6 -15.32 10.25 26.34
CA ASP A 6 -14.14 9.46 25.98
C ASP A 6 -13.55 10.04 24.68
N ARG A 7 -12.80 11.15 24.84
CA ARG A 7 -12.28 12.07 23.80
C ARG A 7 -11.45 11.42 22.69
N ARG A 8 -11.23 10.11 22.77
CA ARG A 8 -10.66 9.27 21.72
C ARG A 8 -11.63 9.00 20.57
N PHE A 9 -12.94 9.15 20.77
CA PHE A 9 -13.96 8.90 19.75
C PHE A 9 -14.46 10.17 19.06
N HIS A 10 -14.79 10.06 17.77
CA HIS A 10 -15.37 11.12 16.96
C HIS A 10 -16.33 10.53 15.92
N ASN A 11 -17.49 11.16 15.71
CA ASN A 11 -18.44 10.76 14.67
C ASN A 11 -18.01 11.36 13.33
N LEU A 12 -17.86 10.54 12.29
CA LEU A 12 -17.48 11.04 10.97
C LEU A 12 -18.52 12.02 10.42
N THR A 13 -18.05 13.05 9.71
CA THR A 13 -18.92 13.93 8.92
C THR A 13 -19.44 13.20 7.68
N GLN A 14 -20.51 13.72 7.07
CA GLN A 14 -21.09 13.14 5.85
C GLN A 14 -20.06 13.01 4.72
N GLU A 15 -19.18 14.00 4.51
CA GLU A 15 -18.10 13.94 3.50
C GLU A 15 -17.07 12.83 3.81
N GLN A 16 -16.77 12.61 5.09
CA GLN A 16 -15.87 11.53 5.51
C GLN A 16 -16.54 10.15 5.33
N VAL A 17 -17.85 10.03 5.60
CA VAL A 17 -18.63 8.81 5.32
C VAL A 17 -18.68 8.53 3.81
N GLU A 18 -18.86 9.54 2.96
CA GLU A 18 -18.81 9.41 1.50
C GLU A 18 -17.43 8.97 0.99
N THR A 19 -16.36 9.55 1.57
CA THR A 19 -14.98 9.16 1.23
C THR A 19 -14.68 7.72 1.68
N LEU A 20 -15.24 7.29 2.83
CA LEU A 20 -15.17 5.91 3.30
C LEU A 20 -15.94 4.95 2.40
N ASP A 21 -17.14 5.32 1.94
CA ASP A 21 -17.94 4.52 0.99
C ASP A 21 -17.18 4.31 -0.32
N GLN A 22 -16.57 5.37 -0.84
CA GLN A 22 -15.72 5.29 -2.03
C GLN A 22 -14.58 4.28 -1.81
N VAL A 23 -13.86 4.37 -0.70
CA VAL A 23 -12.76 3.43 -0.37
C VAL A 23 -13.27 1.98 -0.25
N LEU A 24 -14.42 1.76 0.40
CA LEU A 24 -14.94 0.40 0.62
C LEU A 24 -15.62 -0.22 -0.60
N THR A 25 -16.04 0.59 -1.57
CA THR A 25 -16.72 0.15 -2.81
C THR A 25 -15.81 0.17 -4.05
N GLU A 26 -14.64 0.81 -4.00
CA GLU A 26 -13.59 0.78 -5.04
C GLU A 26 -13.13 -0.66 -5.28
N VAL A 27 -13.01 -1.04 -6.57
CA VAL A 27 -12.55 -2.38 -6.96
C VAL A 27 -11.02 -2.41 -6.99
N ILE A 28 -10.41 -3.14 -6.06
CA ILE A 28 -8.96 -3.27 -5.92
C ILE A 28 -8.47 -4.53 -6.68
N PRO A 29 -7.44 -4.40 -7.54
CA PRO A 29 -6.84 -5.55 -8.23
C PRO A 29 -5.77 -6.25 -7.37
N ILE A 30 -6.06 -7.46 -6.91
CA ILE A 30 -5.09 -8.33 -6.22
C ILE A 30 -4.43 -9.24 -7.27
N HIS A 31 -3.13 -9.05 -7.46
CA HIS A 31 -2.39 -9.62 -8.57
C HIS A 31 -1.90 -11.04 -8.23
N GLY A 32 -2.26 -12.01 -9.07
CA GLY A 32 -1.73 -13.37 -8.99
C GLY A 32 -0.30 -13.43 -9.53
N ARG A 33 0.56 -14.21 -8.87
CA ARG A 33 1.90 -14.53 -9.36
C ARG A 33 1.86 -15.63 -10.42
N GLY A 34 2.78 -15.56 -11.39
CA GLY A 34 2.82 -16.52 -12.50
C GLY A 34 1.56 -16.44 -13.36
N ASN A 35 0.91 -17.59 -13.57
CA ASN A 35 -0.27 -17.70 -14.44
C ASN A 35 -1.62 -17.52 -13.70
N PHE A 36 -1.59 -17.09 -12.43
CA PHE A 36 -2.81 -16.88 -11.65
C PHE A 36 -3.53 -15.59 -12.07
N PRO A 37 -4.87 -15.60 -12.25
CA PRO A 37 -5.62 -14.43 -12.69
C PRO A 37 -5.59 -13.32 -11.63
N THR A 38 -5.72 -12.07 -12.06
CA THR A 38 -5.91 -10.94 -11.12
C THR A 38 -7.32 -10.97 -10.55
N LEU A 39 -7.44 -11.00 -9.23
CA LEU A 39 -8.73 -10.93 -8.53
C LEU A 39 -9.21 -9.48 -8.50
N LYS A 40 -10.50 -9.26 -8.77
CA LYS A 40 -11.16 -7.95 -8.66
C LYS A 40 -12.04 -7.97 -7.42
N ILE A 41 -11.60 -7.33 -6.34
CA ILE A 41 -12.23 -7.43 -5.02
C ILE A 41 -12.56 -6.03 -4.52
N LYS A 42 -13.79 -5.82 -4.01
CA LYS A 42 -14.10 -4.63 -3.22
C LYS A 42 -13.80 -4.91 -1.74
N PRO A 43 -13.27 -3.96 -0.97
CA PRO A 43 -13.03 -4.13 0.46
C PRO A 43 -14.25 -4.61 1.23
N LYS A 44 -15.44 -4.04 0.99
CA LYS A 44 -16.66 -4.48 1.67
C LYS A 44 -16.94 -5.97 1.43
N ASP A 45 -16.76 -6.47 0.21
CA ASP A 45 -17.10 -7.85 -0.16
C ASP A 45 -16.19 -8.85 0.57
N ILE A 46 -14.87 -8.61 0.57
CA ILE A 46 -13.91 -9.49 1.28
C ILE A 46 -14.05 -9.39 2.80
N ILE A 47 -14.38 -8.23 3.35
CA ILE A 47 -14.59 -8.05 4.78
C ILE A 47 -15.78 -8.88 5.27
N HIS A 48 -16.92 -8.83 4.57
CA HIS A 48 -18.10 -9.65 4.90
C HIS A 48 -17.78 -11.15 4.83
N VAL A 49 -17.27 -11.62 3.69
CA VAL A 49 -17.00 -13.05 3.47
C VAL A 49 -15.97 -13.60 4.48
N VAL A 50 -14.97 -12.81 4.88
CA VAL A 50 -14.02 -13.18 5.95
C VAL A 50 -14.69 -13.17 7.33
N ARG A 51 -15.48 -12.14 7.68
CA ARG A 51 -16.19 -12.04 8.97
C ARG A 51 -17.11 -13.24 9.19
N ASP A 52 -17.98 -13.53 8.22
CA ASP A 52 -18.96 -14.61 8.29
C ASP A 52 -18.29 -15.99 8.40
N ARG A 53 -17.18 -16.19 7.69
CA ARG A 53 -16.42 -17.44 7.75
C ARG A 53 -15.61 -17.62 9.03
N LEU A 54 -15.12 -16.54 9.65
CA LEU A 54 -14.53 -16.62 10.99
C LEU A 54 -15.58 -17.03 12.01
N VAL A 55 -16.76 -16.39 11.98
CA VAL A 55 -17.88 -16.71 12.88
C VAL A 55 -18.37 -18.15 12.67
N SER A 56 -18.51 -18.64 11.43
CA SER A 56 -18.89 -20.03 11.16
C SER A 56 -17.84 -21.06 11.59
N LYS A 57 -16.58 -20.65 11.76
CA LYS A 57 -15.49 -21.45 12.35
C LYS A 57 -15.32 -21.22 13.85
N ASN A 58 -16.31 -20.61 14.51
CA ASN A 58 -16.34 -20.34 15.96
C ASN A 58 -15.20 -19.41 16.43
N ILE A 59 -14.68 -18.54 15.55
CA ILE A 59 -13.83 -17.40 15.93
C ILE A 59 -14.74 -16.18 16.07
N LYS A 60 -14.85 -15.68 17.31
CA LYS A 60 -15.64 -14.50 17.60
C LYS A 60 -14.93 -13.24 17.09
N VAL A 61 -15.62 -12.49 16.23
CA VAL A 61 -15.22 -11.15 15.78
C VAL A 61 -15.94 -10.13 16.67
N ARG A 62 -15.19 -9.21 17.26
CA ARG A 62 -15.67 -8.14 18.16
C ARG A 62 -16.05 -6.88 17.38
N ASP A 63 -15.20 -6.51 16.44
CA ASP A 63 -15.32 -5.34 15.57
C ASP A 63 -14.44 -5.51 14.32
N VAL A 64 -14.74 -4.73 13.27
CA VAL A 64 -13.88 -4.55 12.10
C VAL A 64 -13.56 -3.07 11.94
N ARG A 65 -12.30 -2.74 11.67
CA ARG A 65 -11.79 -1.37 11.61
C ARG A 65 -10.91 -1.14 10.39
N LEU A 66 -11.03 0.03 9.77
CA LEU A 66 -10.05 0.55 8.82
C LEU A 66 -8.95 1.31 9.59
N ASN A 67 -7.68 1.09 9.25
CA ASN A 67 -6.53 1.66 9.93
C ASN A 67 -5.54 2.32 8.94
N GLY A 68 -4.45 2.88 9.47
CA GLY A 68 -3.28 3.27 8.69
C GLY A 68 -3.51 4.49 7.82
N SER A 69 -2.72 4.61 6.74
CA SER A 69 -2.77 5.81 5.88
C SER A 69 -4.14 6.05 5.23
N THR A 70 -4.91 4.99 5.03
CA THR A 70 -6.25 5.06 4.44
C THR A 70 -7.27 5.65 5.42
N ALA A 71 -7.19 5.34 6.73
CA ALA A 71 -8.02 5.99 7.75
C ALA A 71 -7.74 7.49 7.83
N SER A 72 -6.46 7.90 7.84
CA SER A 72 -6.09 9.32 7.83
C SER A 72 -6.52 10.05 6.54
N HIS A 73 -6.53 9.37 5.39
CA HIS A 73 -7.02 9.93 4.13
C HIS A 73 -8.54 10.16 4.13
N VAL A 74 -9.31 9.21 4.69
CA VAL A 74 -10.77 9.37 4.87
C VAL A 74 -11.09 10.57 5.77
N LEU A 75 -10.28 10.82 6.80
CA LEU A 75 -10.45 11.95 7.70
C LEU A 75 -10.01 13.30 7.09
N VAL A 76 -8.92 13.33 6.30
CA VAL A 76 -8.39 14.53 5.64
C VAL A 76 -7.93 14.22 4.20
N LYS A 77 -8.76 14.65 3.24
CA LYS A 77 -8.65 14.35 1.81
C LYS A 77 -7.39 14.92 1.12
N GLU A 78 -6.88 16.07 1.57
CA GLU A 78 -5.85 16.87 0.88
C GLU A 78 -4.40 16.61 1.34
N ASN A 79 -4.14 15.63 2.22
CA ASN A 79 -2.86 15.53 2.93
C ASN A 79 -1.64 15.04 2.13
N GLY A 80 -1.68 15.10 0.79
CA GLY A 80 -0.56 14.79 -0.10
C GLY A 80 -0.15 13.31 -0.17
N THR A 81 -0.62 12.49 0.76
CA THR A 81 -0.50 11.04 0.73
C THR A 81 -1.66 10.43 -0.05
N SER A 82 -1.40 10.01 -1.28
CA SER A 82 -2.18 8.92 -1.88
C SER A 82 -2.20 7.75 -0.90
N TYR A 83 -3.39 7.28 -0.52
CA TYR A 83 -3.49 6.14 0.39
C TYR A 83 -2.87 4.92 -0.30
N LYS A 84 -1.89 4.31 0.37
CA LYS A 84 -1.13 3.20 -0.20
C LYS A 84 -1.79 1.91 0.20
N ASP A 85 -1.50 1.41 1.39
CA ASP A 85 -2.05 0.15 1.86
C ASP A 85 -3.44 0.31 2.49
N LEU A 86 -4.34 -0.64 2.16
CA LEU A 86 -5.64 -0.79 2.79
C LEU A 86 -5.49 -1.73 3.99
N ASP A 87 -5.33 -1.15 5.17
CA ASP A 87 -5.16 -1.87 6.43
C ASP A 87 -6.51 -2.14 7.10
N ILE A 88 -6.98 -3.39 7.07
CA ILE A 88 -8.19 -3.81 7.78
C ILE A 88 -7.81 -4.60 9.04
N ILE A 89 -8.32 -4.16 10.18
CA ILE A 89 -8.19 -4.84 11.48
C ILE A 89 -9.51 -5.53 11.81
N PHE A 90 -9.48 -6.85 11.97
CA PHE A 90 -10.53 -7.64 12.61
C PHE A 90 -10.15 -7.81 14.08
N GLY A 91 -10.89 -7.23 15.01
CA GLY A 91 -10.78 -7.54 16.42
C GLY A 91 -11.36 -8.92 16.67
N VAL A 92 -10.52 -9.91 17.04
CA VAL A 92 -10.93 -11.32 17.15
C VAL A 92 -10.48 -11.93 18.46
N GLU A 93 -11.20 -12.92 18.98
CA GLU A 93 -10.75 -13.67 20.16
C GLU A 93 -9.88 -14.87 19.73
N LEU A 94 -8.59 -14.84 20.08
CA LEU A 94 -7.60 -15.89 19.76
C LEU A 94 -7.01 -16.51 21.03
N PRO A 95 -7.76 -17.40 21.72
CA PRO A 95 -7.28 -18.11 22.90
C PRO A 95 -6.19 -19.14 22.59
N LYS A 96 -6.23 -19.79 21.41
CA LYS A 96 -5.36 -20.93 21.05
C LYS A 96 -4.43 -20.61 19.88
N GLN A 97 -3.37 -21.39 19.75
CA GLN A 97 -2.45 -21.27 18.62
C GLN A 97 -3.03 -21.86 17.31
N GLU A 98 -4.00 -22.77 17.43
CA GLU A 98 -4.74 -23.40 16.32
C GLU A 98 -5.59 -22.38 15.54
N ASP A 99 -6.16 -21.39 16.23
CA ASP A 99 -7.03 -20.34 15.66
C ASP A 99 -6.33 -19.57 14.52
N PHE A 100 -5.01 -19.48 14.55
CA PHE A 100 -4.20 -18.86 13.51
C PHE A 100 -4.14 -19.67 12.20
N GLN A 101 -4.20 -21.00 12.29
CA GLN A 101 -4.34 -21.86 11.12
C GLN A 101 -5.75 -21.75 10.55
N ILE A 102 -6.77 -21.64 11.41
CA ILE A 102 -8.16 -21.39 11.00
C ILE A 102 -8.27 -20.04 10.26
N ILE A 103 -7.73 -18.93 10.80
CA ILE A 103 -7.68 -17.62 10.11
C ILE A 103 -7.07 -17.75 8.71
N LYS A 104 -5.91 -18.42 8.63
CA LYS A 104 -5.19 -18.63 7.37
C LYS A 104 -6.04 -19.42 6.37
N GLU A 105 -6.68 -20.51 6.79
CA GLU A 105 -7.56 -21.31 5.93
C GLU A 105 -8.80 -20.54 5.50
N VAL A 106 -9.42 -19.77 6.39
CA VAL A 106 -10.56 -18.90 6.09
C VAL A 106 -10.18 -17.90 5.00
N VAL A 107 -9.12 -17.09 5.19
CA VAL A 107 -8.72 -16.06 4.23
C VAL A 107 -8.33 -16.66 2.87
N LEU A 108 -7.54 -17.74 2.86
CA LEU A 108 -7.16 -18.42 1.61
C LEU A 108 -8.37 -19.05 0.90
N GLY A 109 -9.35 -19.55 1.66
CA GLY A 109 -10.64 -20.00 1.14
C GLY A 109 -11.45 -18.85 0.55
N CYS A 110 -11.48 -17.67 1.17
CA CYS A 110 -12.16 -16.48 0.64
C CYS A 110 -11.59 -16.07 -0.72
N LEU A 111 -10.26 -16.06 -0.86
CA LEU A 111 -9.60 -15.76 -2.15
C LEU A 111 -9.97 -16.77 -3.25
N LEU A 112 -10.29 -18.02 -2.90
CA LEU A 112 -10.72 -19.04 -3.85
C LEU A 112 -12.12 -18.75 -4.40
N ASP A 113 -13.01 -18.12 -3.63
CA ASP A 113 -14.34 -17.72 -4.10
C ASP A 113 -14.25 -16.62 -5.15
N PHE A 114 -13.39 -15.62 -4.91
CA PHE A 114 -13.15 -14.48 -5.81
C PHE A 114 -12.43 -14.83 -7.13
N LEU A 115 -12.04 -16.09 -7.35
CA LEU A 115 -11.53 -16.54 -8.65
C LEU A 115 -12.60 -16.40 -9.75
N PRO A 116 -12.23 -15.94 -10.96
CA PRO A 116 -13.15 -15.79 -12.08
C PRO A 116 -13.92 -17.07 -12.44
N GLN A 117 -15.13 -16.91 -12.95
CA GLN A 117 -15.93 -18.00 -13.52
C GLN A 117 -15.14 -18.67 -14.67
N GLY A 118 -15.01 -19.99 -14.63
CA GLY A 118 -14.20 -20.79 -15.56
C GLY A 118 -12.89 -21.34 -14.98
N VAL A 119 -12.45 -20.88 -13.80
CA VAL A 119 -11.31 -21.51 -13.10
C VAL A 119 -11.79 -22.79 -12.38
N ASN A 120 -11.17 -23.94 -12.66
CA ASN A 120 -11.42 -25.17 -11.91
C ASN A 120 -10.86 -25.03 -10.48
N LYS A 121 -11.76 -24.99 -9.49
CA LYS A 121 -11.40 -24.77 -8.08
C LYS A 121 -10.96 -26.06 -7.38
N ASP A 122 -11.40 -27.23 -7.86
CA ASP A 122 -11.20 -28.54 -7.22
C ASP A 122 -9.73 -28.94 -7.07
N LYS A 123 -8.87 -28.46 -7.98
CA LYS A 123 -7.42 -28.73 -7.98
C LYS A 123 -6.59 -27.68 -7.24
N ILE A 124 -7.20 -26.61 -6.74
CA ILE A 124 -6.48 -25.48 -6.15
C ILE A 124 -6.43 -25.64 -4.64
N THR A 125 -5.22 -25.81 -4.10
CA THR A 125 -5.01 -25.95 -2.66
C THR A 125 -4.82 -24.59 -1.97
N ALA A 126 -5.02 -24.54 -0.65
CA ALA A 126 -4.69 -23.36 0.15
C ALA A 126 -3.19 -22.97 0.05
N LEU A 127 -2.29 -23.94 -0.12
CA LEU A 127 -0.85 -23.66 -0.35
C LEU A 127 -0.65 -22.91 -1.67
N THR A 128 -1.32 -23.38 -2.74
CA THR A 128 -1.31 -22.74 -4.06
C THR A 128 -1.83 -21.30 -3.99
N MET A 129 -2.96 -21.07 -3.30
CA MET A 129 -3.52 -19.72 -3.12
C MET A 129 -2.58 -18.80 -2.33
N LYS A 130 -1.89 -19.32 -1.30
CA LYS A 130 -0.88 -18.59 -0.53
C LYS A 130 0.27 -18.15 -1.44
N GLU A 131 0.82 -19.06 -2.24
CA GLU A 131 1.97 -18.76 -3.11
C GLU A 131 1.62 -17.79 -4.24
N ALA A 132 0.39 -17.91 -4.78
CA ALA A 132 -0.12 -17.06 -5.85
C ALA A 132 -0.40 -15.61 -5.42
N TYR A 133 -1.09 -15.40 -4.30
CA TYR A 133 -1.68 -14.09 -3.97
C TYR A 133 -1.12 -13.41 -2.71
N VAL A 134 -0.49 -14.16 -1.81
CA VAL A 134 -0.06 -13.62 -0.52
C VAL A 134 1.39 -13.17 -0.59
N GLN A 135 1.60 -11.88 -0.34
CA GLN A 135 2.92 -11.26 -0.33
C GLN A 135 3.66 -11.53 0.98
N LYS A 136 2.94 -11.49 2.11
CA LYS A 136 3.51 -11.62 3.46
C LYS A 136 2.47 -12.20 4.41
N MET A 137 2.91 -13.14 5.25
CA MET A 137 2.15 -13.63 6.41
C MET A 137 2.97 -13.43 7.67
N VAL A 138 2.33 -12.99 8.76
CA VAL A 138 2.96 -12.88 10.09
C VAL A 138 2.02 -13.51 11.11
N LYS A 139 2.58 -14.28 12.06
CA LYS A 139 1.90 -14.77 13.26
C LYS A 139 2.69 -14.32 14.48
N VAL A 140 2.03 -13.65 15.42
CA VAL A 140 2.58 -13.33 16.74
C VAL A 140 1.62 -13.90 17.78
N PHE A 141 2.17 -14.73 18.68
CA PHE A 141 1.46 -15.31 19.81
C PHE A 141 2.39 -15.30 21.01
N THR A 142 2.28 -14.26 21.82
CA THR A 142 3.00 -14.07 23.08
C THR A 142 1.99 -13.84 24.21
N GLU A 143 2.50 -13.60 25.42
CA GLU A 143 1.68 -13.20 26.57
C GLU A 143 0.90 -11.90 26.30
N TYR A 144 1.55 -10.90 25.70
CA TYR A 144 1.01 -9.55 25.51
C TYR A 144 0.45 -9.31 24.10
N ASP A 145 1.06 -9.91 23.06
CA ASP A 145 0.72 -9.68 21.66
C ASP A 145 0.20 -10.99 21.02
N ARG A 146 -1.07 -10.99 20.59
CA ARG A 146 -1.73 -12.10 19.90
C ARG A 146 -2.42 -11.58 18.65
N TRP A 147 -1.73 -11.67 17.51
CA TRP A 147 -2.24 -11.18 16.25
C TRP A 147 -1.64 -11.88 15.03
N SER A 148 -2.41 -11.91 13.95
CA SER A 148 -1.99 -12.42 12.63
C SER A 148 -2.11 -11.32 11.59
N LEU A 149 -1.33 -11.40 10.51
CA LEU A 149 -1.40 -10.48 9.38
C LEU A 149 -1.22 -11.26 8.07
N ILE A 150 -2.08 -10.99 7.10
CA ILE A 150 -2.02 -11.54 5.74
C ILE A 150 -2.10 -10.36 4.77
N SER A 151 -1.00 -10.09 4.07
CA SER A 151 -0.86 -9.01 3.10
C SER A 151 -0.98 -9.56 1.69
N LEU A 152 -1.92 -9.02 0.92
CA LEU A 152 -2.26 -9.46 -0.43
C LEU A 152 -1.59 -8.55 -1.47
N SER A 153 -0.95 -9.18 -2.46
CA SER A 153 -0.07 -8.49 -3.42
C SER A 153 -0.86 -7.59 -4.37
N ASN A 154 -0.49 -6.32 -4.44
CA ASN A 154 -0.92 -5.44 -5.52
C ASN A 154 0.30 -4.77 -6.17
N ASN A 155 0.53 -5.05 -7.45
CA ASN A 155 1.70 -4.59 -8.17
C ASN A 155 1.72 -3.06 -8.39
N SER A 156 0.62 -2.36 -8.11
CA SER A 156 0.54 -0.89 -8.08
C SER A 156 0.99 -0.26 -6.75
N GLY A 157 1.29 -1.06 -5.73
CA GLY A 157 1.67 -0.58 -4.40
C GLY A 157 0.52 -0.35 -3.42
N LYS A 158 -0.75 -0.53 -3.84
CA LYS A 158 -1.91 -0.51 -2.94
C LYS A 158 -2.21 -1.91 -2.37
N ASN A 159 -1.42 -2.39 -1.40
CA ASN A 159 -1.64 -3.75 -0.86
C ASN A 159 -2.88 -3.79 0.03
N VAL A 160 -3.48 -4.97 0.18
CA VAL A 160 -4.60 -5.20 1.11
C VAL A 160 -4.07 -6.01 2.29
N GLU A 161 -3.96 -5.38 3.46
CA GLU A 161 -3.47 -6.05 4.68
C GLU A 161 -4.66 -6.42 5.58
N LEU A 162 -4.91 -7.71 5.72
CA LEU A 162 -5.91 -8.25 6.64
C LEU A 162 -5.21 -8.65 7.95
N LYS A 163 -5.45 -7.86 9.01
CA LYS A 163 -4.84 -8.02 10.34
C LYS A 163 -5.89 -8.52 11.33
N PHE A 164 -5.59 -9.61 12.04
CA PHE A 164 -6.49 -10.27 12.98
C PHE A 164 -5.92 -10.09 14.38
N VAL A 165 -6.55 -9.26 15.22
CA VAL A 165 -5.99 -8.78 16.49
C VAL A 165 -6.83 -9.24 17.68
N SER A 166 -6.23 -10.06 18.55
CA SER A 166 -6.78 -10.41 19.87
C SER A 166 -6.24 -9.49 20.94
N SER A 167 -4.91 -9.33 20.98
CA SER A 167 -4.22 -8.31 21.76
C SER A 167 -3.05 -7.75 20.96
N LEU A 168 -2.84 -6.44 21.07
CA LEU A 168 -1.72 -5.74 20.44
C LEU A 168 -1.34 -4.58 21.35
N ARG A 169 -0.12 -4.63 21.89
CA ARG A 169 0.40 -3.60 22.78
C ARG A 169 0.59 -2.27 22.05
N ARG A 170 1.14 -2.34 20.82
CA ARG A 170 1.60 -1.19 20.02
C ARG A 170 0.64 -0.91 18.88
N GLN A 171 -0.25 0.07 19.07
CA GLN A 171 -1.37 0.32 18.14
C GLN A 171 -1.13 1.49 17.18
N PHE A 172 -0.19 2.39 17.48
CA PHE A 172 0.25 3.50 16.63
C PHE A 172 1.75 3.76 16.80
N GLU A 173 2.36 4.56 15.93
CA GLU A 173 3.74 5.05 16.11
C GLU A 173 3.78 6.59 16.30
N PHE A 174 2.99 7.33 15.51
CA PHE A 174 2.76 8.76 15.64
C PHE A 174 1.24 9.06 15.66
N SER A 175 0.86 10.26 16.08
CA SER A 175 -0.56 10.68 16.12
C SER A 175 -1.23 10.64 14.74
N VAL A 176 -0.50 10.99 13.68
CA VAL A 176 -1.01 11.10 12.30
C VAL A 176 -1.41 9.75 11.66
N ASP A 177 -0.95 8.64 12.24
CA ASP A 177 -1.28 7.27 11.83
C ASP A 177 -2.06 6.49 12.91
N SER A 178 -2.57 7.18 13.93
CA SER A 178 -3.23 6.56 15.08
C SER A 178 -4.73 6.30 14.91
N PHE A 179 -5.31 6.67 13.77
CA PHE A 179 -6.75 6.62 13.55
C PHE A 179 -7.24 5.24 13.12
N GLN A 180 -8.32 4.78 13.75
CA GLN A 180 -9.05 3.58 13.38
C GLN A 180 -10.53 3.92 13.20
N ILE A 181 -11.10 3.60 12.05
CA ILE A 181 -12.53 3.85 11.74
C ILE A 181 -13.29 2.54 11.90
N ILE A 182 -14.29 2.51 12.79
CA ILE A 182 -15.11 1.32 13.07
C ILE A 182 -16.09 1.13 11.91
N LEU A 183 -16.04 -0.02 11.24
CA LEU A 183 -16.76 -0.28 9.99
C LEU A 183 -18.12 -0.96 10.19
N ASP A 184 -18.37 -1.56 11.35
CA ASP A 184 -19.52 -2.45 11.60
C ASP A 184 -20.88 -1.83 11.22
N THR A 185 -21.13 -0.55 11.51
CA THR A 185 -22.40 0.13 11.15
C THR A 185 -22.56 0.32 9.66
N MET A 186 -21.48 0.65 8.95
CA MET A 186 -21.48 0.80 7.50
C MET A 186 -21.60 -0.55 6.78
N LEU A 187 -20.91 -1.57 7.27
CA LEU A 187 -20.98 -2.94 6.76
C LEU A 187 -22.41 -3.51 6.87
N GLU A 188 -23.07 -3.38 8.02
CA GLU A 188 -24.46 -3.82 8.18
C GLU A 188 -25.41 -3.09 7.20
N SER A 189 -25.20 -1.78 6.98
CA SER A 189 -26.01 -1.02 6.02
C SER A 189 -25.89 -1.50 4.57
N TYR A 190 -24.70 -2.00 4.17
CA TYR A 190 -24.52 -2.64 2.88
C TYR A 190 -25.29 -3.96 2.78
N LEU A 191 -25.25 -4.79 3.84
CA LEU A 191 -26.02 -6.04 3.89
C LEU A 191 -27.53 -5.78 3.86
N GLU A 192 -28.01 -4.72 4.52
CA GLU A 192 -29.42 -4.31 4.44
C GLU A 192 -29.82 -3.79 3.05
N ALA A 193 -28.95 -3.03 2.38
CA ALA A 193 -29.19 -2.56 1.03
C ALA A 193 -29.24 -3.74 0.03
N GLU A 194 -28.28 -4.66 0.09
CA GLU A 194 -28.24 -5.85 -0.77
C GLU A 194 -29.43 -6.79 -0.51
N ARG A 195 -29.86 -6.95 0.76
CA ARG A 195 -31.10 -7.67 1.11
C ARG A 195 -32.34 -6.99 0.52
N ARG A 196 -32.42 -5.65 0.54
CA ARG A 196 -33.51 -4.88 -0.07
C ARG A 196 -33.53 -5.03 -1.60
N GLU A 197 -32.40 -4.89 -2.28
CA GLU A 197 -32.27 -5.09 -3.72
C GLU A 197 -32.68 -6.52 -4.14
N ALA A 198 -32.19 -7.55 -3.43
CA ALA A 198 -32.55 -8.93 -3.69
C ALA A 198 -34.04 -9.24 -3.45
N ALA A 199 -34.68 -8.59 -2.48
CA ALA A 199 -36.12 -8.70 -2.26
C ALA A 199 -36.93 -8.04 -3.38
N GLN A 200 -36.53 -6.85 -3.83
CA GLN A 200 -37.17 -6.15 -4.97
C GLN A 200 -37.04 -6.93 -6.28
N LEU A 201 -35.88 -7.56 -6.54
CA LEU A 201 -35.69 -8.43 -7.70
C LEU A 201 -36.64 -9.63 -7.67
N LYS A 202 -36.74 -10.33 -6.52
CA LYS A 202 -37.69 -11.45 -6.36
C LYS A 202 -39.14 -11.04 -6.53
N MET A 203 -39.53 -9.86 -6.04
CA MET A 203 -40.89 -9.33 -6.27
C MET A 203 -41.14 -9.07 -7.76
N LYS A 204 -40.19 -8.46 -8.48
CA LYS A 204 -40.29 -8.23 -9.93
C LYS A 204 -40.34 -9.53 -10.74
N GLU A 205 -39.58 -10.55 -10.34
CA GLU A 205 -39.64 -11.90 -10.95
C GLU A 205 -40.99 -12.58 -10.69
N GLN A 206 -41.57 -12.41 -9.51
CA GLN A 206 -42.91 -12.90 -9.16
C GLN A 206 -44.03 -12.15 -9.90
N GLU A 207 -43.91 -10.84 -10.06
CA GLU A 207 -44.85 -10.04 -10.88
C GLU A 207 -44.75 -10.40 -12.36
N ALA A 208 -43.54 -10.52 -12.92
CA ALA A 208 -43.32 -10.92 -14.31
C ALA A 208 -43.84 -12.33 -14.61
N SER A 209 -43.67 -13.29 -13.69
CA SER A 209 -44.21 -14.64 -13.83
C SER A 209 -45.73 -14.71 -13.65
N MET A 210 -46.34 -13.84 -12.84
CA MET A 210 -47.80 -13.69 -12.78
C MET A 210 -48.36 -13.10 -14.08
N ILE A 211 -47.75 -12.05 -14.64
CA ILE A 211 -48.17 -11.46 -15.93
C ILE A 211 -48.12 -12.49 -17.06
N HIS A 212 -47.09 -13.35 -17.07
CA HIS A 212 -46.97 -14.41 -18.07
C HIS A 212 -47.98 -15.57 -17.90
N SER A 213 -48.66 -15.66 -16.75
CA SER A 213 -49.72 -16.64 -16.46
C SER A 213 -51.14 -16.15 -16.79
N THR A 214 -51.31 -14.84 -17.02
CA THR A 214 -52.60 -14.24 -17.40
C THR A 214 -52.89 -14.24 -18.90
N ASP A 215 -51.89 -14.55 -19.74
CA ASP A 215 -52.02 -14.52 -21.21
C ASP A 215 -52.11 -15.94 -21.80
N SER A 216 -53.09 -16.71 -21.34
CA SER A 216 -53.33 -18.10 -21.76
C SER A 216 -54.82 -18.38 -21.96
N GLN A 217 -55.50 -17.51 -22.72
CA GLN A 217 -56.87 -17.79 -23.17
C GLN A 217 -57.34 -16.99 -24.41
N SER A 218 -56.67 -17.12 -25.57
CA SER A 218 -57.36 -17.09 -26.89
C SER A 218 -56.48 -17.50 -28.09
N GLU A 219 -56.93 -18.54 -28.78
CA GLU A 219 -56.89 -18.77 -30.24
C GLU A 219 -55.56 -18.84 -31.03
N THR A 220 -55.26 -20.09 -31.40
CA THR A 220 -54.60 -20.60 -32.63
C THR A 220 -54.36 -19.64 -33.80
N GLY A 221 -53.11 -19.61 -34.29
CA GLY A 221 -52.73 -19.16 -35.63
C GLY A 221 -51.28 -19.55 -35.94
N ASP A 222 -51.06 -20.30 -37.02
CA ASP A 222 -49.78 -20.98 -37.30
C ASP A 222 -48.61 -20.07 -37.75
N ILE A 223 -47.40 -20.65 -37.61
CA ILE A 223 -46.16 -20.48 -38.40
C ILE A 223 -44.95 -19.92 -37.62
N GLU A 224 -44.08 -20.86 -37.23
CA GLU A 224 -42.61 -20.72 -37.16
C GLU A 224 -42.01 -21.70 -38.21
N PRO A 225 -40.73 -21.58 -38.67
CA PRO A 225 -39.55 -21.37 -37.82
C PRO A 225 -38.41 -20.46 -38.33
N TYR A 226 -37.75 -19.79 -37.38
CA TYR A 226 -36.30 -19.83 -37.07
C TYR A 226 -35.27 -20.20 -38.18
N ILE A 227 -34.16 -19.44 -38.29
CA ILE A 227 -32.72 -19.85 -38.14
C ILE A 227 -31.69 -18.81 -38.71
N GLN A 228 -30.68 -18.47 -37.86
CA GLN A 228 -29.28 -17.98 -38.08
C GLN A 228 -28.86 -16.73 -38.89
N LEU A 229 -28.12 -15.83 -38.17
CA LEU A 229 -26.73 -15.33 -38.38
C LEU A 229 -26.22 -15.10 -39.85
N LYS A 230 -25.53 -13.98 -40.19
CA LYS A 230 -24.20 -13.53 -39.65
C LYS A 230 -23.72 -12.19 -40.28
N LEU A 231 -22.54 -11.71 -39.85
CA LEU A 231 -21.77 -10.51 -40.28
C LEU A 231 -21.70 -10.23 -41.81
N VAL A 232 -21.50 -8.95 -42.18
CA VAL A 232 -20.33 -8.41 -42.95
C VAL A 232 -20.51 -6.90 -43.29
N ALA A 233 -19.41 -6.14 -43.25
CA ALA A 233 -19.23 -4.77 -43.80
C ALA A 233 -18.18 -4.85 -44.94
N PRO A 234 -17.93 -3.86 -45.85
CA PRO A 234 -17.88 -2.40 -45.61
C PRO A 234 -18.17 -1.47 -46.83
N VAL A 235 -17.69 -0.20 -46.74
CA VAL A 235 -17.30 0.78 -47.80
C VAL A 235 -18.12 2.08 -47.91
N GLU A 236 -17.40 3.14 -48.24
CA GLU A 236 -17.60 4.59 -48.01
C GLU A 236 -18.30 5.34 -49.16
N THR A 237 -18.83 6.55 -48.90
CA THR A 237 -18.63 7.80 -49.69
C THR A 237 -19.31 9.03 -49.05
N SER A 238 -19.01 10.26 -49.51
CA SER A 238 -19.36 11.57 -48.90
C SER A 238 -20.12 12.50 -49.90
N GLU A 239 -20.59 13.73 -49.61
CA GLU A 239 -20.35 14.74 -48.55
C GLU A 239 -21.61 15.56 -48.14
N ASN A 240 -21.46 16.36 -47.07
CA ASN A 240 -21.97 17.75 -46.86
C ASN A 240 -23.46 18.14 -47.11
N SER A 241 -24.16 18.56 -46.04
CA SER A 241 -24.56 19.98 -45.81
C SER A 241 -25.34 20.19 -44.49
N THR A 242 -25.62 21.46 -44.13
CA THR A 242 -25.75 22.00 -42.75
C THR A 242 -27.18 22.20 -42.19
N LEU A 243 -27.34 21.91 -40.88
CA LEU A 243 -28.18 22.58 -39.84
C LEU A 243 -29.74 22.60 -39.97
N PRO A 244 -30.52 22.85 -38.88
CA PRO A 244 -30.18 22.95 -37.45
C PRO A 244 -31.05 22.09 -36.46
N GLU A 245 -30.56 21.97 -35.22
CA GLU A 245 -31.29 22.01 -33.93
C GLU A 245 -32.59 21.18 -33.69
N LEU A 246 -32.53 20.19 -32.76
CA LEU A 246 -33.39 20.07 -31.56
C LEU A 246 -33.17 18.77 -30.74
N THR A 247 -33.39 18.88 -29.42
CA THR A 247 -33.71 17.84 -28.42
C THR A 247 -32.78 16.63 -28.17
N ALA A 248 -32.04 16.72 -27.06
CA ALA A 248 -31.91 15.72 -25.99
C ALA A 248 -31.97 14.21 -26.32
N THR A 249 -30.80 13.56 -26.27
CA THR A 249 -30.69 12.13 -25.94
C THR A 249 -29.91 11.97 -24.64
N THR A 250 -30.63 11.86 -23.53
CA THR A 250 -30.05 11.48 -22.23
C THR A 250 -29.48 10.07 -22.34
N SER A 251 -28.16 9.94 -22.18
CA SER A 251 -27.57 8.67 -21.73
C SER A 251 -28.19 8.30 -20.37
N PRO A 252 -28.33 7.00 -20.04
CA PRO A 252 -28.76 6.61 -18.70
C PRO A 252 -27.67 7.05 -17.71
N LEU A 253 -27.98 8.09 -16.94
CA LEU A 253 -27.19 8.50 -15.78
C LEU A 253 -27.01 7.27 -14.88
N PRO A 254 -25.81 7.04 -14.31
CA PRO A 254 -25.65 6.00 -13.31
C PRO A 254 -26.60 6.31 -12.15
N PHE A 255 -27.36 5.31 -11.72
CA PHE A 255 -28.19 5.41 -10.52
C PHE A 255 -27.36 6.04 -9.39
N SER A 256 -27.82 7.19 -8.89
CA SER A 256 -27.22 7.80 -7.71
C SER A 256 -27.38 6.82 -6.57
N ARG A 257 -26.28 6.19 -6.15
CA ARG A 257 -26.29 5.33 -4.97
C ARG A 257 -26.67 6.20 -3.78
N GLU A 258 -27.76 5.86 -3.12
CA GLU A 258 -28.07 6.47 -1.83
C GLU A 258 -26.94 6.10 -0.86
N ILE A 259 -26.11 7.10 -0.53
CA ILE A 259 -25.03 6.92 0.45
C ILE A 259 -25.69 6.56 1.79
N PRO A 260 -25.21 5.52 2.50
CA PRO A 260 -25.82 5.13 3.77
C PRO A 260 -25.81 6.29 4.77
N SER A 261 -26.98 6.69 5.26
CA SER A 261 -27.14 7.70 6.32
C SER A 261 -26.83 7.12 7.70
N VAL A 262 -25.61 6.59 7.84
CA VAL A 262 -25.15 5.84 9.01
C VAL A 262 -24.19 6.67 9.85
N THR A 263 -24.30 6.55 11.17
CA THR A 263 -23.28 7.07 12.08
C THR A 263 -22.09 6.11 12.07
N VAL A 264 -20.96 6.59 11.54
CA VAL A 264 -19.67 5.91 11.61
C VAL A 264 -18.81 6.59 12.67
N VAL A 265 -18.09 5.81 13.48
CA VAL A 265 -17.26 6.32 14.57
C VAL A 265 -15.79 6.02 14.28
N ALA A 266 -14.94 7.03 14.41
CA ALA A 266 -13.49 6.86 14.46
C ALA A 266 -12.98 6.89 15.90
N GLU A 267 -11.88 6.18 16.15
CA GLU A 267 -11.14 6.14 17.39
C GLU A 267 -9.68 6.57 17.13
N SER A 268 -9.12 7.42 17.99
CA SER A 268 -7.70 7.75 17.97
C SER A 268 -6.95 6.95 19.03
N MET A 269 -6.07 6.05 18.58
CA MET A 269 -5.22 5.27 19.48
C MET A 269 -4.16 6.12 20.21
N TYR A 270 -3.93 7.36 19.75
CA TYR A 270 -3.07 8.34 20.42
C TYR A 270 -3.73 8.91 21.70
N GLY A 271 -5.05 8.86 21.80
CA GLY A 271 -5.82 9.17 23.00
C GLY A 271 -6.81 10.32 22.82
N ASP A 272 -6.35 11.55 22.55
CA ASP A 272 -7.28 12.66 22.26
C ASP A 272 -7.44 12.80 20.73
N PHE A 273 -8.68 12.66 20.24
CA PHE A 273 -8.98 12.61 18.81
C PHE A 273 -8.77 13.97 18.15
N GLU A 274 -9.29 15.06 18.73
CA GLU A 274 -9.14 16.40 18.17
C GLU A 274 -7.66 16.81 18.15
N GLN A 275 -6.90 16.49 19.20
CA GLN A 275 -5.44 16.73 19.19
C GLN A 275 -4.74 15.95 18.06
N ALA A 276 -5.08 14.67 17.86
CA ALA A 276 -4.52 13.90 16.75
C ALA A 276 -4.94 14.46 15.39
N MET A 277 -6.19 14.94 15.27
CA MET A 277 -6.76 15.53 14.06
C MET A 277 -6.09 16.86 13.71
N ASP A 278 -5.79 17.70 14.71
CA ASP A 278 -5.00 18.91 14.51
C ASP A 278 -3.56 18.61 14.10
N HIS A 279 -2.94 17.57 14.68
CA HIS A 279 -1.64 17.10 14.18
C HIS A 279 -1.73 16.63 12.71
N LEU A 280 -2.83 15.99 12.31
CA LEU A 280 -3.05 15.58 10.92
C LEU A 280 -3.27 16.80 9.99
N ARG A 281 -4.08 17.79 10.39
CA ARG A 281 -4.37 19.02 9.63
C ARG A 281 -3.14 19.91 9.44
N TYR A 282 -2.38 20.15 10.52
CA TYR A 282 -1.21 21.02 10.52
C TYR A 282 0.11 20.30 10.18
N ARG A 283 0.03 19.03 9.76
CA ARG A 283 1.17 18.15 9.43
C ARG A 283 2.22 18.10 10.55
N LEU A 284 1.78 17.88 11.79
CA LEU A 284 2.63 17.81 12.96
C LEU A 284 3.00 16.37 13.33
N ILE A 285 4.27 16.15 13.67
CA ILE A 285 4.80 14.87 14.17
C ILE A 285 4.82 14.92 15.69
N ALA A 286 3.99 14.09 16.31
CA ALA A 286 3.96 13.88 17.76
C ALA A 286 3.75 12.39 18.08
N THR A 287 4.25 11.97 19.25
CA THR A 287 4.01 10.63 19.82
C THR A 287 3.97 10.75 21.34
N ARG A 288 3.16 9.92 22.01
CA ARG A 288 3.04 9.89 23.48
C ARG A 288 3.83 8.74 24.11
N ASN A 289 4.22 7.74 23.31
CA ASN A 289 4.82 6.49 23.75
C ASN A 289 6.14 6.21 23.02
N PRO A 290 7.17 7.07 23.19
CA PRO A 290 8.47 6.90 22.54
C PRO A 290 9.08 5.52 22.81
N GLU A 291 8.91 4.97 24.01
CA GLU A 291 9.40 3.66 24.44
C GLU A 291 8.84 2.49 23.60
N GLU A 292 7.69 2.68 22.94
CA GLU A 292 7.04 1.68 22.12
C GLU A 292 7.43 1.72 20.65
N ILE A 293 8.20 2.74 20.24
CA ILE A 293 8.76 2.81 18.88
C ILE A 293 9.85 1.74 18.70
N ARG A 294 9.83 1.05 17.55
CA ARG A 294 10.90 0.13 17.07
C ARG A 294 11.79 0.86 16.06
N GLY A 295 12.89 0.24 15.63
CA GLY A 295 13.81 0.79 14.62
C GLY A 295 13.12 1.25 13.33
N GLY A 296 12.01 0.64 12.93
CA GLY A 296 11.19 1.08 11.80
C GLY A 296 10.64 2.51 11.93
N GLY A 297 10.44 3.01 13.15
CA GLY A 297 9.97 4.36 13.41
C GLY A 297 10.90 5.46 12.91
N LEU A 298 12.23 5.22 12.88
CA LEU A 298 13.19 6.15 12.28
C LEU A 298 12.94 6.33 10.77
N LEU A 299 12.61 5.24 10.08
CA LEU A 299 12.31 5.24 8.65
C LEU A 299 11.00 5.98 8.38
N LYS A 300 9.96 5.71 9.19
CA LYS A 300 8.67 6.41 9.11
C LYS A 300 8.78 7.90 9.44
N TYR A 301 9.51 8.26 10.48
CA TYR A 301 9.83 9.66 10.81
C TYR A 301 10.50 10.39 9.65
N SER A 302 11.54 9.79 9.06
CA SER A 302 12.21 10.34 7.88
C SER A 302 11.27 10.49 6.68
N ASN A 303 10.27 9.60 6.54
CA ASN A 303 9.26 9.66 5.49
C ASN A 303 8.22 10.78 5.73
N LEU A 304 7.85 11.03 6.98
CA LEU A 304 7.01 12.16 7.38
C LEU A 304 7.69 13.50 7.07
N LEU A 305 8.98 13.64 7.44
CA LEU A 305 9.77 14.85 7.16
C LEU A 305 9.83 15.20 5.66
N VAL A 306 9.94 14.19 4.78
CA VAL A 306 9.97 14.38 3.31
C VAL A 306 8.61 14.78 2.75
N ARG A 307 7.52 14.54 3.48
CA ARG A 307 6.15 14.97 3.12
C ARG A 307 5.74 16.29 3.82
N ASP A 308 6.74 17.11 4.14
CA ASP A 308 6.60 18.41 4.82
C ASP A 308 5.98 18.36 6.23
N PHE A 309 5.94 17.20 6.88
CA PHE A 309 5.54 17.13 8.28
C PHE A 309 6.64 17.68 9.18
N LYS A 310 6.25 18.45 10.20
CA LYS A 310 7.16 19.14 11.12
C LYS A 310 6.97 18.62 12.55
N PRO A 311 8.00 18.55 13.39
CA PRO A 311 7.83 18.20 14.79
C PRO A 311 6.89 19.17 15.52
N ALA A 312 6.00 18.65 16.37
CA ALA A 312 5.13 19.50 17.20
C ALA A 312 5.92 20.29 18.26
N SER A 313 7.10 19.79 18.66
CA SER A 313 7.98 20.40 19.66
C SER A 313 9.45 20.18 19.30
N GLU A 314 10.22 21.26 19.11
CA GLU A 314 11.65 21.21 18.77
C GLU A 314 12.52 20.66 19.92
N THR A 315 12.09 20.82 21.18
CA THR A 315 12.82 20.30 22.34
C THR A 315 12.63 18.80 22.52
N GLU A 316 11.41 18.31 22.30
CA GLU A 316 11.10 16.88 22.43
C GLU A 316 11.67 16.07 21.28
N ILE A 317 11.63 16.61 20.04
CA ILE A 317 12.07 15.86 18.87
C ILE A 317 13.55 15.51 18.91
N LYS A 318 14.42 16.36 19.48
CA LYS A 318 15.84 16.02 19.66
C LYS A 318 16.08 14.90 20.67
N THR A 319 15.12 14.63 21.55
CA THR A 319 15.13 13.42 22.41
C THR A 319 14.55 12.22 21.66
N LEU A 320 13.48 12.42 20.89
CA LEU A 320 12.85 11.36 20.09
C LEU A 320 13.78 10.83 18.98
N GLU A 321 14.47 11.70 18.24
CA GLU A 321 15.44 11.32 17.20
C GLU A 321 16.57 10.47 17.80
N ARG A 322 17.14 10.87 18.95
CA ARG A 322 18.16 10.08 19.65
C ARG A 322 17.65 8.69 20.02
N TYR A 323 16.41 8.61 20.51
CA TYR A 323 15.77 7.32 20.82
C TYR A 323 15.55 6.47 19.56
N MET A 324 14.98 7.04 18.49
CA MET A 324 14.72 6.35 17.23
C MET A 324 16.01 5.86 16.56
N CYS A 325 17.08 6.67 16.56
CA CYS A 325 18.40 6.24 16.09
C CYS A 325 18.94 5.10 16.95
N SER A 326 18.96 5.21 18.28
CA SER A 326 19.42 4.14 19.17
C SER A 326 18.63 2.84 18.95
N ARG A 327 17.29 2.92 18.86
CA ARG A 327 16.41 1.78 18.60
C ARG A 327 16.66 1.15 17.23
N PHE A 328 16.97 1.94 16.20
CA PHE A 328 17.32 1.45 14.87
C PHE A 328 18.59 0.60 14.90
N PHE A 329 19.65 1.05 15.58
CA PHE A 329 20.89 0.27 15.72
C PHE A 329 20.71 -0.98 16.61
N ILE A 330 19.85 -0.92 17.64
CA ILE A 330 19.54 -2.08 18.49
C ILE A 330 18.72 -3.14 17.74
N ASP A 331 17.73 -2.71 16.94
CA ASP A 331 16.86 -3.64 16.19
C ASP A 331 17.51 -4.14 14.89
N PHE A 332 18.49 -3.41 14.33
CA PHE A 332 19.25 -3.75 13.11
C PHE A 332 20.76 -3.47 13.29
N PRO A 333 21.50 -4.32 14.01
CA PRO A 333 22.92 -4.09 14.31
C PRO A 333 23.84 -4.25 13.10
N ASP A 334 23.48 -5.11 12.13
CA ASP A 334 24.28 -5.35 10.93
C ASP A 334 23.96 -4.37 9.78
N VAL A 335 24.98 -3.88 9.08
CA VAL A 335 24.83 -2.93 7.98
C VAL A 335 24.08 -3.52 6.77
N ASN A 336 24.20 -4.82 6.52
CA ASN A 336 23.47 -5.49 5.44
C ASN A 336 22.00 -5.73 5.79
N GLU A 337 21.67 -5.87 7.07
CA GLU A 337 20.28 -5.80 7.56
C GLU A 337 19.70 -4.40 7.39
N GLN A 338 20.43 -3.36 7.81
CA GLN A 338 20.03 -1.96 7.61
C GLN A 338 19.78 -1.65 6.13
N GLN A 339 20.70 -2.06 5.24
CA GLN A 339 20.54 -1.91 3.79
C GLN A 339 19.27 -2.58 3.29
N ARG A 340 19.07 -3.88 3.60
CA ARG A 340 17.88 -4.63 3.18
C ARG A 340 16.58 -4.01 3.70
N LYS A 341 16.58 -3.45 4.91
CA LYS A 341 15.41 -2.73 5.47
C LYS A 341 15.16 -1.41 4.75
N ILE A 342 16.18 -0.61 4.48
CA ILE A 342 16.04 0.68 3.79
C ILE A 342 15.62 0.46 2.32
N GLU A 343 16.24 -0.48 1.60
CA GLU A 343 15.85 -0.84 0.24
C GLU A 343 14.41 -1.38 0.17
N SER A 344 13.99 -2.22 1.12
CA SER A 344 12.60 -2.68 1.22
C SER A 344 11.64 -1.55 1.55
N TYR A 345 12.04 -0.60 2.39
CA TYR A 345 11.22 0.56 2.74
C TYR A 345 11.00 1.47 1.52
N LEU A 346 12.08 1.78 0.79
CA LEU A 346 12.04 2.53 -0.47
C LEU A 346 11.13 1.87 -1.51
N ARG A 347 11.29 0.56 -1.71
CA ARG A 347 10.51 -0.20 -2.69
C ARG A 347 9.01 -0.22 -2.40
N ASN A 348 8.61 -0.17 -1.13
CA ASN A 348 7.21 -0.19 -0.74
C ASN A 348 6.60 1.23 -0.70
N HIS A 349 7.31 2.21 -0.14
CA HIS A 349 6.74 3.53 0.16
C HIS A 349 6.92 4.58 -0.95
N PHE A 350 7.76 4.33 -1.96
CA PHE A 350 8.10 5.29 -3.02
C PHE A 350 7.82 4.74 -4.44
N ILE A 351 6.83 3.86 -4.57
CA ILE A 351 6.33 3.38 -5.86
C ILE A 351 5.76 4.58 -6.63
N GLY A 352 6.29 4.85 -7.83
CA GLY A 352 5.96 6.04 -8.64
C GLY A 352 6.62 7.35 -8.17
N GLU A 353 7.21 7.40 -6.98
CA GLU A 353 7.84 8.58 -6.36
C GLU A 353 9.38 8.48 -6.41
N GLU A 354 9.95 8.08 -7.57
CA GLU A 354 11.39 7.82 -7.70
C GLU A 354 12.27 8.99 -7.25
N LYS A 355 11.95 10.22 -7.69
CA LYS A 355 12.70 11.44 -7.34
C LYS A 355 12.82 11.61 -5.82
N SER A 356 11.71 11.44 -5.10
CA SER A 356 11.63 11.60 -3.64
C SER A 356 12.43 10.56 -2.84
N LYS A 357 12.89 9.45 -3.46
CA LYS A 357 13.79 8.49 -2.81
C LYS A 357 15.13 9.11 -2.43
N TYR A 358 15.65 10.04 -3.25
CA TYR A 358 16.89 10.74 -2.96
C TYR A 358 16.73 11.65 -1.73
N ASP A 359 15.69 12.49 -1.73
CA ASP A 359 15.39 13.41 -0.63
C ASP A 359 15.14 12.67 0.69
N TYR A 360 14.49 11.50 0.62
CA TYR A 360 14.33 10.61 1.75
C TYR A 360 15.65 10.04 2.28
N LEU A 361 16.53 9.54 1.40
CA LEU A 361 17.83 9.02 1.82
C LEU A 361 18.70 10.14 2.42
N MET A 362 18.67 11.34 1.87
CA MET A 362 19.38 12.49 2.41
C MET A 362 18.80 12.97 3.75
N THR A 363 17.47 12.93 3.92
CA THR A 363 16.80 13.22 5.18
C THR A 363 17.16 12.21 6.26
N LEU A 364 17.09 10.91 5.94
CA LEU A 364 17.51 9.83 6.84
C LEU A 364 18.99 9.97 7.22
N ARG A 365 19.86 10.25 6.25
CA ARG A 365 21.30 10.52 6.47
C ARG A 365 21.51 11.69 7.43
N ARG A 366 20.74 12.77 7.29
CA ARG A 366 20.82 13.96 8.15
C ARG A 366 20.44 13.61 9.59
N VAL A 367 19.29 12.97 9.80
CA VAL A 367 18.81 12.56 11.15
C VAL A 367 19.80 11.61 11.82
N VAL A 368 20.31 10.59 11.11
CA VAL A 368 21.34 9.67 11.64
C VAL A 368 22.64 10.41 11.99
N ASN A 369 23.06 11.40 11.20
CA ASN A 369 24.28 12.15 11.46
C ASN A 369 24.17 13.09 12.67
N GLU A 370 23.06 13.84 12.79
CA GLU A 370 22.81 14.79 13.88
C GLU A 370 22.54 14.09 15.22
N SER A 371 21.74 13.02 15.21
CA SER A 371 21.08 12.50 16.43
C SER A 371 21.60 11.13 16.89
N THR A 372 22.63 10.57 16.25
CA THR A 372 23.34 9.39 16.76
C THR A 372 24.46 9.77 17.74
N VAL A 373 24.33 9.28 18.98
CA VAL A 373 25.26 9.49 20.11
C VAL A 373 26.66 8.96 19.79
N CYS A 374 27.69 9.65 20.28
CA CYS A 374 29.11 9.43 19.97
C CYS A 374 29.65 8.01 20.23
N LEU A 375 29.00 7.22 21.10
CA LEU A 375 29.42 5.87 21.46
C LEU A 375 29.34 4.86 20.28
N MET A 376 28.57 5.15 19.23
CA MET A 376 28.43 4.30 18.03
C MET A 376 29.11 4.93 16.81
N GLY A 377 30.32 5.45 16.99
CA GLY A 377 31.03 6.23 15.98
C GLY A 377 31.50 5.43 14.75
N HIS A 378 31.65 4.11 14.84
CA HIS A 378 32.04 3.27 13.71
C HIS A 378 30.81 2.89 12.88
N GLU A 379 29.81 2.34 13.56
CA GLU A 379 28.48 1.97 13.07
C GLU A 379 27.83 3.15 12.36
N ARG A 380 27.81 4.33 13.00
CA ARG A 380 27.30 5.57 12.39
C ARG A 380 27.99 5.88 11.06
N ARG A 381 29.32 5.72 10.94
CA ARG A 381 30.05 5.96 9.69
C ARG A 381 29.74 4.91 8.63
N GLN A 382 29.62 3.63 9.01
CA GLN A 382 29.20 2.56 8.10
C GLN A 382 27.80 2.82 7.53
N THR A 383 26.82 3.12 8.39
CA THR A 383 25.45 3.43 7.98
C THR A 383 25.37 4.69 7.12
N LEU A 384 26.06 5.78 7.50
CA LEU A 384 26.09 7.01 6.69
C LEU A 384 26.72 6.78 5.31
N ASN A 385 27.80 5.99 5.20
CA ASN A 385 28.38 5.61 3.91
C ASN A 385 27.41 4.74 3.10
N MET A 386 26.78 3.75 3.72
CA MET A 386 25.78 2.88 3.07
C MET A 386 24.59 3.70 2.54
N ILE A 387 24.05 4.66 3.32
CA ILE A 387 22.97 5.56 2.87
C ILE A 387 23.46 6.41 1.68
N THR A 388 24.70 6.91 1.73
CA THR A 388 25.29 7.72 0.65
C THR A 388 25.43 6.91 -0.64
N ILE A 389 25.87 5.64 -0.56
CA ILE A 389 25.96 4.74 -1.72
C ILE A 389 24.57 4.45 -2.31
N LEU A 390 23.55 4.19 -1.46
CA LEU A 390 22.17 4.05 -1.94
C LEU A 390 21.66 5.31 -2.64
N ALA A 391 21.96 6.50 -2.10
CA ALA A 391 21.54 7.77 -2.70
C ALA A 391 22.19 8.01 -4.07
N LEU A 392 23.49 7.71 -4.22
CA LEU A 392 24.20 7.77 -5.50
C LEU A 392 23.64 6.76 -6.51
N LYS A 393 23.28 5.56 -6.07
CA LYS A 393 22.61 4.55 -6.93
C LYS A 393 21.28 5.06 -7.46
N VAL A 394 20.43 5.65 -6.61
CA VAL A 394 19.15 6.26 -7.00
C VAL A 394 19.36 7.39 -8.04
N LEU A 395 20.37 8.25 -7.86
CA LEU A 395 20.69 9.30 -8.84
C LEU A 395 21.19 8.73 -10.18
N GLY A 396 21.94 7.62 -10.16
CA GLY A 396 22.39 6.91 -11.35
C GLY A 396 21.24 6.26 -12.11
N GLU A 397 20.32 5.58 -11.41
CA GLU A 397 19.11 4.98 -11.97
C GLU A 397 18.18 6.03 -12.62
N GLN A 398 18.22 7.28 -12.15
CA GLN A 398 17.46 8.40 -12.71
C GLN A 398 18.14 9.10 -13.90
N ASN A 399 19.33 8.65 -14.35
CA ASN A 399 20.16 9.31 -15.36
C ASN A 399 20.52 10.78 -15.04
N ILE A 400 20.47 11.18 -13.76
CA ILE A 400 20.84 12.55 -13.32
C ILE A 400 22.38 12.70 -13.33
N ILE A 401 23.09 11.59 -13.08
CA ILE A 401 24.53 11.50 -13.33
C ILE A 401 24.72 11.25 -14.84
N PRO A 402 25.44 12.11 -15.57
CA PRO A 402 25.65 11.92 -17.00
C PRO A 402 26.41 10.61 -17.25
N ASN A 403 25.83 9.74 -18.09
CA ASN A 403 26.49 8.52 -18.52
C ASN A 403 27.81 8.87 -19.23
N THR A 404 28.93 8.51 -18.63
CA THR A 404 30.28 8.87 -19.09
C THR A 404 30.61 8.34 -20.49
N ASN A 405 29.84 7.38 -21.01
CA ASN A 405 30.00 6.86 -22.36
C ASN A 405 29.84 7.93 -23.46
N ASN A 406 29.10 9.02 -23.18
CA ASN A 406 28.88 10.13 -24.13
C ASN A 406 29.52 11.45 -23.68
N VAL A 407 30.36 11.46 -22.63
CA VAL A 407 31.03 12.68 -22.15
C VAL A 407 32.36 12.86 -22.89
N THR A 408 32.35 13.64 -23.97
CA THR A 408 33.59 14.08 -24.62
C THR A 408 34.29 15.12 -23.76
N CYS A 409 35.24 14.68 -22.94
CA CYS A 409 36.12 15.56 -22.18
C CYS A 409 37.08 16.30 -23.13
N TYR A 410 36.78 17.57 -23.44
CA TYR A 410 37.74 18.46 -24.09
C TYR A 410 38.86 18.81 -23.12
N TYR A 411 39.90 18.00 -23.08
CA TYR A 411 41.11 18.29 -22.32
C TYR A 411 41.86 19.41 -23.02
N GLN A 412 41.76 20.63 -22.50
CA GLN A 412 42.62 21.73 -22.92
C GLN A 412 44.06 21.39 -22.49
N PRO A 413 45.04 21.32 -23.42
CA PRO A 413 46.43 21.06 -23.05
C PRO A 413 46.92 22.10 -22.04
N ALA A 414 47.74 21.66 -21.08
CA ALA A 414 48.30 22.57 -20.08
C ALA A 414 49.10 23.70 -20.77
N PRO A 415 49.11 24.95 -20.25
CA PRO A 415 49.55 26.13 -21.01
C PRO A 415 50.98 26.09 -21.57
N TYR A 416 51.86 25.23 -21.04
CA TYR A 416 53.22 25.01 -21.54
C TYR A 416 53.29 24.15 -22.81
N MET A 417 52.18 23.58 -23.28
CA MET A 417 52.12 22.80 -24.53
C MET A 417 51.95 23.67 -25.79
N ALA A 418 52.01 25.00 -25.64
CA ALA A 418 51.91 25.96 -26.75
C ALA A 418 53.23 26.14 -27.54
N ASP A 419 54.32 25.48 -27.15
CA ASP A 419 55.58 25.54 -27.89
C ASP A 419 55.52 24.70 -29.19
N HIS A 420 55.71 25.37 -30.32
CA HIS A 420 55.54 24.86 -31.69
C HIS A 420 56.54 23.76 -32.16
N ASN A 421 57.22 23.05 -31.24
CA ASN A 421 58.34 22.15 -31.55
C ASN A 421 58.10 20.64 -31.28
N PHE A 422 56.86 20.21 -31.05
CA PHE A 422 56.51 18.78 -30.91
C PHE A 422 55.81 18.18 -32.15
N SER A 423 56.39 18.40 -33.33
CA SER A 423 56.17 17.50 -34.47
C SER A 423 57.08 16.27 -34.32
N ASN A 424 56.60 15.19 -33.71
CA ASN A 424 57.08 13.82 -33.96
C ASN A 424 56.16 12.74 -33.30
N TYR A 425 55.40 12.06 -34.15
CA TYR A 425 54.83 10.71 -33.99
C TYR A 425 54.11 10.32 -32.68
N TYR A 426 52.77 10.44 -32.67
CA TYR A 426 51.92 9.33 -32.23
C TYR A 426 50.55 9.40 -32.93
N ILE A 427 50.36 8.58 -33.98
CA ILE A 427 49.04 8.31 -34.55
C ILE A 427 48.55 7.01 -33.92
N SER A 428 47.60 7.09 -32.97
CA SER A 428 46.95 5.89 -32.46
C SER A 428 45.92 5.40 -33.49
N ASN A 429 46.34 4.48 -34.36
CA ASN A 429 45.40 3.71 -35.16
C ASN A 429 44.41 2.96 -34.26
N GLY A 430 43.19 2.78 -34.76
CA GLY A 430 42.02 2.45 -33.95
C GLY A 430 42.02 1.06 -33.30
N GLN A 431 41.12 0.95 -32.30
CA GLN A 431 40.53 -0.25 -31.70
C GLN A 431 41.35 -1.55 -31.72
N SER A 432 41.71 -2.02 -30.53
CA SER A 432 41.98 -3.44 -30.25
C SER A 432 41.21 -3.85 -28.99
N PRO A 433 40.58 -5.03 -28.95
CA PRO A 433 39.79 -5.46 -27.80
C PRO A 433 40.70 -5.84 -26.63
N ILE A 434 40.53 -5.17 -25.48
CA ILE A 434 41.28 -5.51 -24.27
C ILE A 434 40.71 -6.80 -23.67
N ILE A 435 41.44 -7.90 -23.88
CA ILE A 435 41.23 -9.17 -23.20
C ILE A 435 41.69 -9.02 -21.74
N TYR A 436 40.81 -9.32 -20.78
CA TYR A 436 41.17 -9.38 -19.37
C TYR A 436 42.09 -10.58 -19.08
N HIS A 437 43.21 -10.34 -18.41
CA HIS A 437 44.02 -11.37 -17.76
C HIS A 437 44.22 -10.99 -16.27
N PRO A 438 43.98 -11.91 -15.32
CA PRO A 438 44.11 -11.63 -13.89
C PRO A 438 45.58 -11.69 -13.46
N TYR A 439 46.03 -10.69 -12.72
CA TYR A 439 47.34 -10.73 -12.03
C TYR A 439 47.23 -11.42 -10.67
N PRO A 440 48.17 -12.33 -10.31
CA PRO A 440 48.21 -12.93 -8.99
C PRO A 440 48.80 -11.96 -7.94
N LEU A 441 48.20 -11.95 -6.74
CA LEU A 441 48.69 -11.19 -5.59
C LEU A 441 49.97 -11.82 -5.01
N HIS A 442 51.11 -11.17 -5.17
CA HIS A 442 52.32 -11.49 -4.40
C HIS A 442 52.40 -10.62 -3.15
N ILE A 443 51.99 -11.17 -2.01
CA ILE A 443 52.18 -10.55 -0.69
C ILE A 443 53.61 -10.84 -0.24
N HIS A 444 54.44 -9.78 -0.14
CA HIS A 444 55.74 -9.89 0.52
C HIS A 444 55.56 -9.53 2.00
N MET A 445 55.50 -10.54 2.88
CA MET A 445 55.72 -10.30 4.30
C MET A 445 57.21 -9.98 4.52
N GLN A 446 57.50 -9.00 5.37
CA GLN A 446 58.88 -8.67 5.75
C GLN A 446 59.04 -8.93 7.25
N THR A 447 59.90 -9.91 7.58
CA THR A 447 60.20 -10.37 8.94
C THR A 447 61.60 -9.92 9.39
N GLY A 448 61.74 -9.61 10.68
CA GLY A 448 63.00 -9.27 11.37
C GLY A 448 62.76 -8.10 12.35
N LEU A 449 62.66 -8.28 13.69
CA LEU A 449 63.70 -8.69 14.66
C LEU A 449 64.98 -7.85 14.48
N VAL A 450 65.38 -7.04 15.46
CA VAL A 450 65.65 -7.37 16.88
C VAL A 450 64.90 -6.47 17.86
#